data_AF-W2IR84-F1
#
_entry.id   AF-W2IR84-F1
#
_cell.length_a   1.000
_cell.length_b   1.000
_cell.length_c   1.000
_cell.angle_alpha   90.00
_cell.angle_beta   90.00
_cell.angle_gamma   90.00
#
_symmetry.space_group_name_H-M   'P 1'
#
loop_
_entity.id
_entity.type
_entity.pdbx_description
1 polymer ?
#
loop_
_entity_poly.entity_id
_entity_poly.type
_entity_poly.pdbx_seq_one_letter_code
_entity_poly.pdbx_strand_id
1 'polypeptide(L)'
;MAQEAGDAAPALDMVKLISAEGHEIYISRKCAMVSGTIRAMLSGQFTESKGEITFPDISAPILEKVSQYMYYKTQYSDSTSRLPEFIIEPEIAMELLMAANYLDC
;
A
#
# COMPACT_ATOMS: atom_id res chain seq x y z
N MET A 1 -32.46 27.74 -9.71
CA MET A 1 -31.98 26.36 -9.64
C MET A 1 -30.74 26.25 -10.50
N ALA A 2 -29.57 26.30 -9.86
CA ALA A 2 -28.29 25.86 -10.41
C ALA A 2 -27.37 25.79 -9.20
N GLN A 3 -27.27 24.61 -8.60
CA GLN A 3 -26.26 24.34 -7.58
C GLN A 3 -25.18 23.55 -8.30
N GLU A 4 -24.15 24.26 -8.78
CA GLU A 4 -22.87 23.67 -9.14
C GLU A 4 -22.25 23.17 -7.83
N ALA A 5 -22.47 21.89 -7.53
CA ALA A 5 -21.68 21.20 -6.53
C ALA A 5 -20.28 21.07 -7.13
N GLY A 6 -19.36 21.90 -6.65
CA GLY A 6 -17.94 21.75 -6.92
C GLY A 6 -17.53 20.33 -6.55
N ASP A 7 -17.09 19.59 -7.56
CA ASP A 7 -16.35 18.34 -7.44
C ASP A 7 -15.07 18.65 -6.67
N ALA A 8 -15.17 18.69 -5.35
CA ALA A 8 -14.02 18.61 -4.47
C ALA A 8 -13.50 17.18 -4.63
N ALA A 9 -12.57 16.99 -5.57
CA ALA A 9 -11.75 15.79 -5.64
C ALA A 9 -11.38 15.43 -4.19
N PRO A 10 -11.74 14.23 -3.70
CA PRO A 10 -11.45 13.87 -2.33
C PRO A 10 -9.95 14.06 -2.19
N ALA A 11 -9.51 14.87 -1.22
CA ALA A 11 -8.08 15.05 -0.95
C ALA A 11 -7.47 13.64 -0.90
N LEU A 12 -6.74 13.26 -1.94
CA LEU A 12 -6.32 11.88 -2.16
C LEU A 12 -5.34 11.59 -1.04
N ASP A 13 -5.84 10.96 0.02
CA ASP A 13 -5.07 10.61 1.20
C ASP A 13 -4.18 9.43 0.80
N MET A 14 -3.10 9.78 0.11
CA MET A 14 -2.11 8.87 -0.45
C MET A 14 -0.89 8.83 0.46
N VAL A 15 -0.24 7.67 0.45
CA VAL A 15 1.00 7.40 1.15
C VAL A 15 2.04 7.04 0.10
N LYS A 16 3.19 7.67 0.19
CA LYS A 16 4.38 7.43 -0.61
C LYS A 16 5.24 6.39 0.10
N LEU A 17 5.48 5.28 -0.58
CA LEU A 17 6.38 4.21 -0.15
C LEU A 17 7.64 4.29 -1.01
N ILE A 18 8.81 4.35 -0.39
CA ILE A 18 10.08 4.48 -1.07
C ILE A 18 10.84 3.17 -0.88
N SER A 19 11.23 2.52 -1.98
CA SER A 19 12.03 1.28 -1.94
C SER A 19 13.50 1.53 -1.60
N ALA A 20 14.27 0.46 -1.42
CA ALA A 20 15.71 0.49 -1.15
C ALA A 20 16.51 1.26 -2.21
N GLU A 21 16.04 1.21 -3.45
CA GLU A 21 16.66 1.85 -4.61
C GLU A 21 16.20 3.32 -4.78
N GLY A 22 15.30 3.80 -3.91
CA GLY A 22 14.71 5.13 -4.01
C GLY A 22 13.49 5.21 -4.93
N HIS A 23 12.96 4.08 -5.41
CA HIS A 23 11.75 4.08 -6.24
C HIS A 23 10.53 4.48 -5.40
N GLU A 24 9.76 5.45 -5.90
CA GLU A 24 8.63 6.06 -5.20
C GLU A 24 7.30 5.45 -5.69
N ILE A 25 6.55 4.83 -4.78
CA ILE A 25 5.28 4.16 -5.06
C ILE A 25 4.18 4.83 -4.25
N TYR A 26 3.11 5.26 -4.92
CA TYR A 26 1.99 5.93 -4.27
C TYR A 26 0.81 4.97 -4.11
N ILE A 27 0.34 4.80 -2.87
CA ILE A 27 -0.78 3.94 -2.51
C ILE A 27 -1.80 4.74 -1.69
N SER A 28 -3.09 4.47 -1.88
CA SER A 28 -4.13 5.06 -1.02
C SER A 28 -3.94 4.64 0.45
N ARG A 29 -4.11 5.58 1.40
CA ARG A 29 -4.01 5.32 2.84
C ARG A 29 -4.91 4.17 3.27
N LYS A 30 -6.11 4.06 2.69
CA LYS A 30 -7.05 2.96 2.96
C LYS A 30 -6.43 1.59 2.67
N CYS A 31 -5.70 1.45 1.56
CA CYS A 31 -5.04 0.20 1.22
C CYS A 31 -3.76 0.01 2.04
N ALA A 32 -3.01 1.08 2.29
CA ALA A 32 -1.81 1.05 3.13
C ALA A 32 -2.09 0.57 4.57
N MET A 33 -3.29 0.85 5.09
CA MET A 33 -3.76 0.40 6.41
C MET A 33 -3.97 -1.12 6.53
N VAL A 34 -3.93 -1.86 5.42
CA VAL A 34 -3.95 -3.33 5.42
C VAL A 34 -2.70 -3.90 6.10
N SER A 35 -1.56 -3.22 5.97
CA SER A 35 -0.32 -3.58 6.65
C SER A 35 -0.33 -3.07 8.09
N GLY A 36 -0.11 -3.97 9.04
CA GLY A 36 0.02 -3.63 10.46
C GLY A 36 1.17 -2.66 10.70
N THR A 37 2.32 -2.90 10.05
CA THR A 37 3.53 -2.07 10.16
C THR A 37 3.32 -0.67 9.60
N ILE A 38 2.80 -0.54 8.38
CA ILE A 38 2.52 0.76 7.77
C ILE A 38 1.47 1.51 8.58
N ARG A 39 0.41 0.84 9.04
CA ARG A 39 -0.59 1.43 9.92
C ARG A 39 0.03 1.98 11.19
N ALA A 40 0.94 1.24 11.83
CA ALA A 40 1.63 1.68 13.04
C ALA A 40 2.53 2.90 12.76
N MET A 41 3.27 2.88 11.64
CA MET A 41 4.12 4.01 11.22
C MET A 41 3.31 5.28 10.92
N LEU A 42 2.14 5.15 10.29
CA LEU A 42 1.25 6.26 9.99
C LEU A 42 0.45 6.75 11.21
N SER A 43 0.26 5.91 12.23
CA SER A 43 -0.49 6.23 13.45
C SER A 43 0.41 6.65 14.62
N GLY A 44 1.74 6.57 14.45
CA GLY A 44 2.70 6.97 15.47
C GLY A 44 2.66 8.47 15.75
N GLN A 45 2.94 8.86 17.01
CA GLN A 45 3.01 10.26 17.46
C GLN A 45 4.15 11.09 16.84
N PHE A 46 4.96 10.49 15.95
CA PHE A 46 6.01 11.20 15.23
C PHE A 46 5.39 11.94 14.04
N THR A 47 5.05 13.20 14.29
CA THR A 47 4.46 14.23 13.43
C THR A 47 5.17 14.47 12.07
N GLU A 48 6.23 13.71 11.75
CA GLU A 48 7.04 13.91 10.54
C GLU A 48 6.70 12.96 9.39
N SER A 49 6.00 11.84 9.63
CA SER A 49 5.58 10.94 8.54
C SER A 49 4.34 11.52 7.85
N LYS A 50 4.54 12.53 7.01
CA LYS A 50 3.54 13.20 6.15
C LYS A 50 2.99 12.30 5.04
N GLY A 51 2.74 11.03 5.36
CA GLY A 51 2.41 10.01 4.38
C GLY A 51 3.60 9.60 3.53
N GLU A 52 4.83 9.66 4.02
CA GLU A 52 6.01 9.11 3.34
C GLU A 52 6.70 8.07 4.23
N ILE A 53 7.02 6.91 3.68
CA ILE A 53 7.67 5.79 4.37
C ILE A 53 8.77 5.23 3.47
N THR A 54 9.95 5.04 4.03
CA THR A 54 11.10 4.48 3.31
C THR A 54 11.43 3.09 3.81
N PHE A 55 11.65 2.17 2.87
CA PHE A 55 12.01 0.78 3.11
C PHE A 55 13.41 0.50 2.55
N PRO A 56 14.47 0.64 3.36
CA PRO A 56 15.85 0.46 2.90
C PRO A 56 16.19 -0.99 2.53
N ASP A 57 15.38 -1.95 2.98
CA ASP A 57 15.63 -3.40 2.79
C ASP A 57 14.65 -4.05 1.80
N ILE A 58 13.73 -3.29 1.19
CA ILE A 58 12.74 -3.81 0.24
C ILE A 58 13.01 -3.23 -1.15
N SER A 59 13.28 -4.10 -2.12
CA SER A 59 13.50 -3.71 -3.51
C SER A 59 12.21 -3.19 -4.18
N ALA A 60 12.35 -2.38 -5.22
CA ALA A 60 11.22 -1.83 -5.97
C ALA A 60 10.19 -2.89 -6.45
N PRO A 61 10.59 -4.01 -7.10
CA PRO A 61 9.63 -5.01 -7.58
C PRO A 61 8.84 -5.67 -6.45
N ILE A 62 9.45 -5.85 -5.27
CA ILE A 62 8.78 -6.41 -4.11
C ILE A 62 7.78 -5.42 -3.53
N LEU A 63 8.18 -4.16 -3.40
CA LEU A 63 7.30 -3.11 -2.88
C LEU A 63 6.09 -2.86 -3.80
N GLU A 64 6.29 -2.94 -5.12
CA GLU A 64 5.19 -2.91 -6.10
C GLU A 64 4.23 -4.08 -5.91
N LYS A 65 4.75 -5.31 -5.79
CA LYS A 65 3.93 -6.51 -5.63
C LYS A 65 3.15 -6.49 -4.31
N VAL A 66 3.77 -6.04 -3.23
CA VAL A 66 3.09 -5.81 -1.94
C VAL A 66 2.00 -4.76 -2.08
N SER A 67 2.27 -3.65 -2.78
CA SER A 67 1.27 -2.60 -3.01
C SER A 67 0.06 -3.13 -3.79
N GLN A 68 0.30 -3.94 -4.82
CA GLN A 68 -0.76 -4.65 -5.55
C GLN A 68 -1.57 -5.57 -4.62
N TYR A 69 -0.89 -6.30 -3.72
CA TYR A 69 -1.55 -7.16 -2.74
C TYR A 69 -2.44 -6.37 -1.77
N MET A 70 -1.99 -5.21 -1.29
CA MET A 70 -2.80 -4.35 -0.42
C MET A 70 -4.09 -3.86 -1.11
N TYR A 71 -4.00 -3.49 -2.39
CA TYR A 71 -5.17 -3.15 -3.19
C TYR A 71 -6.10 -4.36 -3.39
N TYR A 72 -5.53 -5.50 -3.76
CA TYR A 72 -6.27 -6.75 -3.93
C TYR A 72 -7.01 -7.12 -2.64
N LYS A 73 -6.33 -7.16 -1.50
CA LYS A 73 -6.93 -7.46 -0.19
C LYS A 73 -8.05 -6.46 0.15
N THR A 74 -7.83 -5.17 -0.07
CA THR A 74 -8.86 -4.14 0.19
C THR A 74 -10.08 -4.28 -0.72
N GLN A 75 -9.86 -4.58 -2.00
CA GLN A 75 -10.93 -4.70 -3.01
C GLN A 75 -11.77 -5.97 -2.79
N TYR A 76 -11.15 -7.06 -2.36
CA TYR A 76 -11.78 -8.37 -2.27
C TYR A 76 -12.10 -8.83 -0.84
N SER A 77 -11.77 -8.06 0.20
CA SER A 77 -12.04 -8.43 1.60
C SER A 77 -13.53 -8.71 1.88
N ASP A 78 -14.44 -7.96 1.23
CA ASP A 78 -15.89 -8.09 1.41
C ASP A 78 -16.59 -8.77 0.22
N SER A 79 -15.81 -9.29 -0.74
CA SER A 79 -16.33 -9.91 -1.95
C SER A 79 -16.78 -11.34 -1.67
N THR A 80 -18.06 -11.63 -1.96
CA THR A 80 -18.60 -13.00 -2.04
C THR A 80 -18.40 -13.64 -3.43
N SER A 81 -17.76 -12.91 -4.35
CA SER A 81 -17.52 -13.34 -5.73
C SER A 81 -16.20 -14.11 -5.88
N ARG A 82 -16.03 -14.74 -7.04
CA ARG A 82 -14.81 -15.49 -7.36
C ARG A 82 -13.60 -14.55 -7.36
N LEU A 83 -12.66 -14.84 -6.47
CA LEU A 83 -11.41 -14.10 -6.32
C LEU A 83 -10.52 -14.27 -7.57
N PRO A 84 -9.95 -13.19 -8.12
CA PRO A 84 -8.96 -13.29 -9.18
C PRO A 84 -7.67 -13.93 -8.64
N GLU A 85 -6.92 -14.60 -9.53
CA GLU A 85 -5.67 -15.22 -9.13
C GLU A 85 -4.58 -14.15 -8.97
N PHE A 86 -3.93 -14.12 -7.80
CA PHE A 86 -2.78 -13.26 -7.54
C PHE A 86 -1.50 -14.02 -7.86
N ILE A 87 -1.01 -13.86 -9.10
CA ILE A 87 0.18 -14.57 -9.59
C ILE A 87 1.43 -13.96 -8.98
N ILE A 88 2.25 -14.79 -8.34
CA ILE A 88 3.55 -14.42 -7.78
C ILE A 88 4.63 -15.12 -8.60
N GLU A 89 5.56 -14.37 -9.17
CA GLU A 89 6.67 -14.95 -9.91
C GLU A 89 7.58 -15.75 -8.94
N PRO A 90 8.01 -16.97 -9.29
CA PRO A 90 8.86 -17.79 -8.42
C PRO A 90 10.16 -17.09 -8.01
N GLU A 91 10.69 -16.22 -8.88
CA GLU A 91 11.94 -15.49 -8.66
C GLU A 91 11.83 -14.49 -7.48
N ILE A 92 10.65 -13.91 -7.25
CA ILE A 92 10.43 -12.90 -6.19
C ILE A 92 9.80 -13.48 -4.93
N ALA A 93 9.39 -14.75 -4.94
CA ALA A 93 8.54 -15.34 -3.91
C ALA A 93 9.17 -15.31 -2.51
N MET A 94 10.48 -15.57 -2.40
CA MET A 94 11.17 -15.55 -1.10
C MET A 94 11.30 -14.14 -0.52
N GLU A 95 11.72 -13.18 -1.33
CA GLU A 95 11.80 -11.78 -0.92
C GLU A 95 10.44 -11.20 -0.56
N LEU A 96 9.41 -11.53 -1.35
CA LEU A 96 8.03 -11.13 -1.10
C LEU A 96 7.51 -11.69 0.23
N LEU A 97 7.84 -12.95 0.56
CA LEU A 97 7.48 -13.55 1.85
C LEU A 97 8.14 -12.83 3.02
N MET A 98 9.43 -12.47 2.91
CA MET A 98 10.13 -11.71 3.94
C MET A 98 9.53 -10.31 4.12
N ALA A 99 9.23 -9.63 3.02
CA ALA A 99 8.58 -8.33 3.04
C ALA A 99 7.16 -8.40 3.62
N ALA A 100 6.37 -9.40 3.24
CA ALA A 100 5.01 -9.60 3.79
C ALA A 100 5.02 -9.83 5.30
N ASN A 101 5.98 -10.64 5.79
CA ASN A 101 6.17 -10.85 7.22
C ASN A 101 6.59 -9.56 7.95
N TYR A 102 7.51 -8.78 7.36
CA TYR A 102 7.93 -7.49 7.92
C TYR A 102 6.80 -6.46 7.94
N LEU A 103 5.98 -6.43 6.90
CA LEU A 103 4.86 -5.50 6.76
C LEU A 103 3.59 -5.95 7.46
N ASP A 104 3.55 -7.16 8.02
CA ASP A 104 2.39 -7.73 8.72
C ASP A 104 1.12 -7.63 7.85
N CYS A 105 1.18 -8.19 6.62
CA CYS A 105 0.08 -8.13 5.64
C CYS A 105 -0.22 -9.45 4.96
#